data_AF-A0A0F9FSG1-F1
#
_entry.id   AF-A0A0F9FSG1-F1
#
_cell.length_a   1.000
_cell.length_b   1.000
_cell.length_c   1.000
_cell.angle_alpha   90.00
_cell.angle_beta   90.00
_cell.angle_gamma   90.00
#
_symmetry.space_group_name_H-M   'P 1'
#
loop_
_entity.id
_entity.type
_entity.pdbx_description
1 polymer ?
#
loop_
_entity_poly.entity_id
_entity_poly.type
_entity_poly.pdbx_seq_one_letter_code
_entity_poly.pdbx_strand_id
1 'polypeptide(L)'
;MKLSRIISLPITVIALIISTSTLADNQRRIDVDSKVVTQHKAKINGQRFSYTVATGTQPVWDDKGDAVATLQYTYYTRDKVDDRTARPLLISFNGGPGSASVWMHLAYTGPRVLKIDDEGYPIQPYGVKDNPYSVLDIADIVYVNPVNTGYSRVLENEKGELPSKAKQKELAKLKEADADEEKAEPEKPEKEEKEEEARC
;
A
#
# COMPACT_ATOMS: atom_id res chain seq x y z
N MET A 1 -22.92 -3.45 -70.13
CA MET A 1 -21.90 -2.58 -69.50
C MET A 1 -21.88 -2.84 -68.00
N LYS A 2 -20.69 -3.01 -67.43
CA LYS A 2 -20.40 -3.54 -66.09
C LYS A 2 -20.84 -2.56 -64.98
N LEU A 3 -21.86 -2.93 -64.21
CA LEU A 3 -22.42 -2.13 -63.11
C LEU A 3 -22.00 -2.66 -61.72
N SER A 4 -20.74 -3.09 -61.55
CA SER A 4 -20.27 -3.74 -60.31
C SER A 4 -19.11 -3.02 -59.60
N ARG A 5 -18.75 -1.79 -60.01
CA ARG A 5 -17.54 -1.11 -59.49
C ARG A 5 -17.76 0.05 -58.50
N ILE A 6 -19.00 0.40 -58.15
CA ILE A 6 -19.26 1.61 -57.35
C ILE A 6 -19.42 1.31 -55.84
N ILE A 7 -19.76 0.06 -55.46
CA ILE A 7 -20.05 -0.30 -54.06
C ILE A 7 -18.81 -0.84 -53.32
N SER A 8 -17.74 -1.22 -54.02
CA SER A 8 -16.54 -1.77 -53.36
C SER A 8 -15.67 -0.71 -52.70
N LEU A 9 -15.66 0.53 -53.20
CA LEU A 9 -14.78 1.60 -52.71
C LEU A 9 -15.12 2.14 -51.29
N PRO A 10 -16.40 2.33 -50.89
CA PRO A 10 -16.70 2.82 -49.54
C PRO A 10 -16.45 1.76 -48.46
N ILE A 11 -16.62 0.47 -48.78
CA ILE A 11 -16.43 -0.62 -47.82
C ILE A 11 -14.95 -0.81 -47.47
N THR A 12 -14.04 -0.65 -48.43
CA THR A 12 -12.59 -0.77 -48.17
C THR A 12 -12.06 0.42 -47.35
N VAL A 13 -12.62 1.62 -47.53
CA VAL A 13 -12.25 2.81 -46.74
C VAL A 13 -12.75 2.70 -45.30
N ILE A 14 -13.97 2.19 -45.09
CA ILE A 14 -14.52 1.97 -43.74
C ILE A 14 -13.71 0.90 -42.99
N ALA A 15 -13.30 -0.19 -43.64
CA ALA A 15 -12.46 -1.22 -43.01
C ALA A 15 -11.05 -0.69 -42.61
N LEU A 16 -10.49 0.25 -43.37
CA LEU A 16 -9.20 0.88 -43.06
C LEU A 16 -9.29 1.85 -41.87
N ILE A 17 -10.43 2.53 -41.69
CA ILE A 17 -10.68 3.43 -40.55
C ILE A 17 -10.91 2.64 -39.25
N ILE A 18 -11.49 1.44 -39.31
CA ILE A 18 -11.72 0.61 -38.13
C ILE A 18 -10.41 -0.02 -37.59
N SER A 19 -9.41 -0.20 -38.46
CA SER A 19 -8.14 -0.86 -38.09
C SER A 19 -7.17 0.03 -37.29
N THR A 20 -7.37 1.35 -37.26
CA THR A 20 -6.46 2.28 -36.54
C THR A 20 -6.84 2.50 -35.08
N SER A 21 -8.07 2.15 -34.68
CA SER A 21 -8.56 2.35 -33.31
C SER A 21 -8.19 1.25 -32.30
N THR A 22 -7.44 0.21 -32.71
CA THR A 22 -7.04 -0.90 -31.84
C THR A 22 -5.54 -0.99 -31.60
N LEU A 23 -4.83 0.14 -31.63
CA LEU A 23 -3.63 0.29 -30.79
C LEU A 23 -4.12 0.59 -29.38
N ALA A 24 -4.72 -0.42 -28.75
CA ALA A 24 -5.09 -0.35 -27.34
C ALA A 24 -3.83 0.00 -26.54
N ASP A 25 -3.99 1.03 -25.72
CA ASP A 25 -3.01 1.61 -24.82
C ASP A 25 -2.43 0.53 -23.90
N ASN A 26 -1.30 -0.06 -24.30
CA ASN A 26 -0.52 -0.97 -23.47
C ASN A 26 0.38 -0.20 -22.48
N GLN A 27 0.08 1.09 -22.20
CA GLN A 27 0.72 1.75 -21.07
C GLN A 27 0.14 1.21 -19.77
N ARG A 28 0.98 0.54 -18.99
CA ARG A 28 0.69 0.23 -17.59
C ARG A 28 0.66 1.53 -16.80
N ARG A 29 -0.53 2.10 -16.66
CA ARG A 29 -0.81 3.21 -15.75
C ARG A 29 -1.32 2.65 -14.42
N ILE A 30 -0.90 3.28 -13.33
CA ILE A 30 -1.42 2.97 -12.02
C ILE A 30 -2.56 3.94 -11.73
N ASP A 31 -3.72 3.40 -11.35
CA ASP A 31 -4.82 4.25 -10.89
C ASP A 31 -4.38 4.97 -9.62
N VAL A 32 -4.53 6.29 -9.61
CA VAL A 32 -4.03 7.15 -8.52
C VAL A 32 -4.78 6.88 -7.21
N ASP A 33 -6.09 6.71 -7.32
CA ASP A 33 -6.99 6.27 -6.25
C ASP A 33 -7.76 5.06 -6.75
N SER A 34 -7.55 3.92 -6.09
CA SER A 34 -8.27 2.70 -6.42
C SER A 34 -8.48 1.86 -5.17
N LYS A 35 -9.51 1.01 -5.23
CA LYS A 35 -9.77 0.05 -4.16
C LYS A 35 -10.51 -1.17 -4.70
N VAL A 36 -9.96 -2.34 -4.38
CA VAL A 36 -10.59 -3.65 -4.57
C VAL A 36 -10.84 -4.24 -3.19
N VAL A 37 -12.05 -4.75 -2.97
CA VAL A 37 -12.49 -5.30 -1.68
C VAL A 37 -12.82 -6.78 -1.83
N THR A 38 -12.34 -7.59 -0.88
CA THR A 38 -12.64 -9.02 -0.81
C THR A 38 -12.95 -9.43 0.62
N GLN A 39 -13.72 -10.51 0.80
CA GLN A 39 -14.11 -11.02 2.12
C GLN A 39 -13.57 -12.45 2.32
N HIS A 40 -13.09 -12.73 3.52
CA HIS A 40 -12.41 -13.97 3.86
C HIS A 40 -12.76 -14.42 5.27
N LYS A 41 -12.26 -15.61 5.65
CA LYS A 41 -12.32 -16.13 7.01
C LYS A 41 -10.96 -16.69 7.41
N ALA A 42 -10.62 -16.60 8.69
CA ALA A 42 -9.45 -17.27 9.28
C ALA A 42 -9.77 -17.74 10.70
N LYS A 43 -9.01 -18.72 11.18
CA LYS A 43 -8.95 -19.09 12.60
C LYS A 43 -7.72 -18.44 13.24
N ILE A 44 -7.94 -17.46 14.11
CA ILE A 44 -6.92 -16.67 14.80
C ILE A 44 -7.18 -16.80 16.30
N ASN A 45 -6.15 -17.08 17.10
CA ASN A 45 -6.27 -17.29 18.54
C ASN A 45 -7.40 -18.27 18.93
N GLY A 46 -7.51 -19.39 18.19
CA GLY A 46 -8.55 -20.40 18.38
C GLY A 46 -9.95 -20.03 17.85
N GLN A 47 -10.23 -18.75 17.60
CA GLN A 47 -11.53 -18.26 17.14
C GLN A 47 -11.60 -18.13 15.61
N ARG A 48 -12.68 -18.63 15.00
CA ARG A 48 -12.95 -18.42 13.58
C ARG A 48 -13.84 -17.18 13.39
N PHE A 49 -13.40 -16.23 12.59
CA PHE A 49 -14.20 -15.05 12.23
C PHE A 49 -14.01 -14.65 10.75
N SER A 50 -14.92 -13.84 10.25
CA SER A 50 -14.82 -13.22 8.93
C SER A 50 -14.06 -11.88 9.00
N TYR A 51 -13.35 -11.54 7.95
CA TYR A 51 -12.70 -10.25 7.79
C TYR A 51 -12.79 -9.76 6.35
N THR A 52 -12.79 -8.45 6.19
CA THR A 52 -12.78 -7.75 4.91
C THR A 52 -11.39 -7.19 4.63
N VAL A 53 -10.92 -7.35 3.39
CA VAL A 53 -9.64 -6.85 2.91
C VAL A 53 -9.90 -5.84 1.80
N ALA A 54 -9.41 -4.62 1.97
CA ALA A 54 -9.35 -3.61 0.93
C ALA A 54 -7.89 -3.44 0.50
N THR A 55 -7.60 -3.55 -0.80
CA THR A 55 -6.28 -3.24 -1.35
C THR A 55 -6.43 -2.29 -2.53
N GLY A 56 -5.44 -1.44 -2.73
CA GLY A 56 -5.47 -0.49 -3.82
C GLY A 56 -4.48 0.62 -3.57
N THR A 57 -4.79 1.79 -4.10
CA THR A 57 -3.89 2.94 -4.13
C THR A 57 -4.56 4.18 -3.54
N GLN A 58 -3.76 5.06 -2.95
CA GLN A 58 -4.20 6.37 -2.46
C GLN A 58 -3.25 7.47 -2.94
N PRO A 59 -3.77 8.63 -3.36
CA PRO A 59 -2.96 9.77 -3.76
C PRO A 59 -2.19 10.40 -2.60
N VAL A 60 -0.98 10.85 -2.90
CA VAL A 60 -0.25 11.86 -2.12
C VAL A 60 -0.41 13.19 -2.83
N TRP A 61 -0.91 14.18 -2.11
CA TRP A 61 -1.17 15.53 -2.62
C TRP A 61 -0.03 16.48 -2.26
N ASP A 62 0.25 17.44 -3.13
CA ASP A 62 1.06 18.60 -2.78
C ASP A 62 0.20 19.77 -2.23
N ASP A 63 0.87 20.87 -1.84
CA ASP A 63 0.21 22.05 -1.28
C ASP A 63 -0.74 22.77 -2.27
N LYS A 64 -0.67 22.43 -3.56
CA LYS A 64 -1.56 22.96 -4.60
C LYS A 64 -2.77 22.08 -4.85
N GLY A 65 -2.81 20.89 -4.25
CA GLY A 65 -3.86 19.90 -4.43
C GLY A 65 -3.62 18.97 -5.62
N ASP A 66 -2.41 18.95 -6.20
CA ASP A 66 -2.07 18.05 -7.30
C ASP A 66 -1.56 16.72 -6.75
N ALA A 67 -2.01 15.60 -7.34
CA ALA A 67 -1.50 14.28 -6.96
C ALA A 67 -0.07 14.10 -7.50
N VAL A 68 0.91 14.01 -6.60
CA VAL A 68 2.34 13.91 -6.94
C VAL A 68 2.91 12.50 -6.81
N ALA A 69 2.24 11.64 -6.05
CA ALA A 69 2.57 10.23 -5.92
C ALA A 69 1.32 9.42 -5.60
N THR A 70 1.42 8.10 -5.68
CA THR A 70 0.41 7.16 -5.22
C THR A 70 1.02 6.10 -4.32
N LEU A 71 0.34 5.77 -3.22
CA LEU A 71 0.74 4.78 -2.24
C LEU A 71 -0.16 3.56 -2.34
N GLN A 72 0.43 2.38 -2.54
CA GLN A 72 -0.29 1.12 -2.43
C GLN A 72 -0.46 0.74 -0.96
N TYR A 73 -1.67 0.27 -0.62
CA TYR A 73 -1.99 -0.22 0.71
C TYR A 73 -2.76 -1.54 0.66
N THR A 74 -2.72 -2.26 1.79
CA THR A 74 -3.59 -3.40 2.07
C THR A 74 -4.16 -3.25 3.47
N TYR A 75 -5.47 -3.09 3.58
CA TYR A 75 -6.20 -2.85 4.81
C TYR A 75 -7.09 -4.03 5.18
N TYR A 76 -6.88 -4.57 6.38
CA TYR A 76 -7.62 -5.68 6.98
C TYR A 76 -8.52 -5.17 8.08
N THR A 77 -9.80 -5.55 8.01
CA THR A 77 -10.81 -5.21 9.02
C THR A 77 -11.53 -6.45 9.48
N ARG A 78 -11.66 -6.62 10.81
CA ARG A 78 -12.47 -7.71 11.35
C ARG A 78 -13.96 -7.38 11.15
N ASP A 79 -14.72 -8.33 10.61
CA ASP A 79 -16.15 -8.15 10.42
C ASP A 79 -16.91 -8.40 11.74
N LYS A 80 -18.12 -7.83 11.84
CA LYS A 80 -19.06 -8.06 12.96
C LYS A 80 -18.44 -7.73 14.33
N VAL A 81 -17.77 -6.58 14.41
CA VAL A 81 -17.33 -6.04 15.70
C VAL A 81 -18.38 -5.05 16.20
N ASP A 82 -18.79 -5.21 17.46
CA ASP A 82 -19.86 -4.42 18.08
C ASP A 82 -19.50 -2.94 18.21
N ASP A 83 -18.28 -2.64 18.68
CA ASP A 83 -17.74 -1.29 18.75
C ASP A 83 -16.42 -1.19 17.96
N ARG A 84 -16.47 -0.52 16.80
CA ARG A 84 -15.28 -0.28 15.98
C ARG A 84 -14.42 0.88 16.49
N THR A 85 -14.98 1.80 17.28
CA THR A 85 -14.26 2.97 17.77
C THR A 85 -13.24 2.60 18.85
N ALA A 86 -13.49 1.51 19.58
CA ALA A 86 -12.57 0.95 20.56
C ALA A 86 -11.46 0.06 19.93
N ARG A 87 -11.53 -0.28 18.64
CA ARG A 87 -10.50 -1.10 18.00
C ARG A 87 -9.31 -0.24 17.57
N PRO A 88 -8.08 -0.55 18.00
CA PRO A 88 -6.90 0.15 17.50
C PRO A 88 -6.65 -0.16 16.02
N LEU A 89 -6.09 0.82 15.32
CA LEU A 89 -5.54 0.66 13.98
C LEU A 89 -4.03 0.45 14.07
N LEU A 90 -3.56 -0.72 13.64
CA LEU A 90 -2.15 -1.00 13.47
C LEU A 90 -1.72 -0.57 12.06
N ILE A 91 -0.88 0.45 11.98
CA ILE A 91 -0.20 0.84 10.74
C ILE A 91 1.14 0.12 10.70
N SER A 92 1.36 -0.72 9.69
CA SER A 92 2.55 -1.55 9.56
C SER A 92 3.34 -1.21 8.30
N PHE A 93 4.64 -0.99 8.50
CA PHE A 93 5.64 -0.75 7.47
C PHE A 93 6.71 -1.83 7.56
N ASN A 94 7.34 -2.17 6.44
CA ASN A 94 8.57 -2.94 6.50
C ASN A 94 9.77 -2.04 6.85
N GLY A 95 10.81 -2.66 7.39
CA GLY A 95 12.11 -2.01 7.59
C GLY A 95 12.96 -1.96 6.31
N GLY A 96 14.08 -1.25 6.41
CA GLY A 96 15.02 -1.02 5.32
C GLY A 96 14.47 -0.09 4.22
N PRO A 97 15.34 0.59 3.45
CA PRO A 97 14.86 1.40 2.34
C PRO A 97 14.39 0.52 1.17
N GLY A 98 13.17 0.75 0.69
CA GLY A 98 12.65 0.15 -0.55
C GLY A 98 12.07 -1.26 -0.42
N SER A 99 11.96 -1.81 0.79
CA SER A 99 11.32 -3.12 1.01
C SER A 99 9.82 -2.97 1.16
N ALA A 100 9.03 -3.67 0.34
CA ALA A 100 7.58 -3.68 0.48
C ALA A 100 7.16 -4.31 1.81
N SER A 101 5.99 -3.97 2.34
CA SER A 101 5.37 -4.50 3.57
C SER A 101 5.07 -6.01 3.54
N VAL A 102 5.63 -6.75 2.58
CA VAL A 102 5.47 -8.18 2.35
C VAL A 102 5.81 -9.04 3.56
N TRP A 103 6.90 -8.73 4.28
CA TRP A 103 7.31 -9.55 5.43
C TRP A 103 6.31 -9.40 6.58
N MET A 104 5.96 -8.16 6.93
CA MET A 104 4.94 -7.91 7.94
C MET A 104 3.59 -8.54 7.59
N HIS A 105 3.27 -8.55 6.29
CA HIS A 105 2.01 -9.06 5.76
C HIS A 105 1.95 -10.61 5.73
N LEU A 106 2.99 -11.30 5.25
CA LEU A 106 2.96 -12.74 4.98
C LEU A 106 3.77 -13.59 5.98
N ALA A 107 4.52 -12.97 6.89
CA ALA A 107 5.34 -13.69 7.88
C ALA A 107 5.02 -13.31 9.34
N TYR A 108 4.56 -12.08 9.61
CA TYR A 108 4.36 -11.61 10.98
C TYR A 108 2.87 -11.44 11.35
N THR A 109 2.29 -10.27 11.11
CA THR A 109 1.04 -9.83 11.75
C THR A 109 -0.21 -10.14 10.95
N GLY A 110 -0.08 -10.49 9.66
CA GLY A 110 -1.22 -10.73 8.77
C GLY A 110 -2.03 -11.97 9.14
N PRO A 111 -3.30 -12.06 8.70
CA PRO A 111 -4.20 -13.18 9.04
C PRO A 111 -3.79 -14.52 8.40
N ARG A 112 -2.85 -14.48 7.45
CA ARG A 112 -2.34 -15.64 6.72
C ARG A 112 -0.82 -15.55 6.68
N VAL A 113 -0.16 -16.70 6.86
CA VAL A 113 1.31 -16.84 6.75
C VAL A 113 1.68 -17.92 5.75
N LEU A 114 2.89 -17.84 5.21
CA LEU A 114 3.41 -18.85 4.28
C LEU A 114 3.44 -20.25 4.91
N LYS A 115 3.22 -21.26 4.06
CA LYS A 115 3.51 -22.66 4.41
C LYS A 115 5.00 -22.89 4.23
N ILE A 116 5.71 -22.93 5.35
CA ILE A 116 7.16 -23.18 5.42
C ILE A 116 7.44 -24.29 6.44
N ASP A 117 8.60 -24.95 6.29
CA ASP A 117 9.16 -25.85 7.31
C ASP A 117 9.89 -25.07 8.41
N ASP A 118 10.48 -25.81 9.35
CA ASP A 118 11.16 -25.24 10.52
C ASP A 118 12.45 -24.48 10.15
N GLU A 119 13.02 -24.75 8.97
CA GLU A 119 14.20 -24.04 8.43
C GLU A 119 13.80 -22.83 7.57
N GLY A 120 12.50 -22.66 7.28
CA GLY A 120 11.96 -21.54 6.51
C GLY A 120 11.79 -21.81 5.01
N TYR A 121 11.98 -23.05 4.54
CA TYR A 121 11.77 -23.37 3.13
C TYR A 121 10.29 -23.61 2.81
N PRO A 122 9.82 -23.18 1.62
CA PRO A 122 8.43 -23.37 1.22
C PRO A 122 8.11 -24.86 1.02
N ILE A 123 6.98 -25.31 1.59
CA ILE A 123 6.52 -26.70 1.50
C ILE A 123 5.41 -26.87 0.46
N GLN A 124 5.38 -28.04 -0.21
CA GLN A 124 4.32 -28.36 -1.16
C GLN A 124 3.04 -28.90 -0.46
N PRO A 125 1.84 -28.58 -0.96
CA PRO A 125 1.57 -27.59 -2.00
C PRO A 125 1.79 -26.17 -1.47
N TYR A 126 2.52 -25.36 -2.25
CA TYR A 126 2.85 -23.98 -1.90
C TYR A 126 1.60 -23.15 -1.62
N GLY A 127 1.73 -22.18 -0.74
CA GLY A 127 0.66 -21.23 -0.45
C GLY A 127 0.72 -20.74 0.98
N VAL A 128 -0.46 -20.42 1.52
CA VAL A 128 -0.61 -19.85 2.86
C VAL A 128 -1.47 -20.72 3.77
N LYS A 129 -1.30 -20.56 5.07
CA LYS A 129 -2.14 -21.11 6.14
C LYS A 129 -2.68 -19.98 7.02
N ASP A 130 -3.70 -20.27 7.83
CA ASP A 130 -4.14 -19.32 8.87
C ASP A 130 -2.98 -18.99 9.82
N ASN A 131 -2.85 -17.72 10.20
CA ASN A 131 -1.90 -17.29 11.21
C ASN A 131 -2.60 -17.26 12.58
N PRO A 132 -2.37 -18.25 13.46
CA PRO A 132 -3.01 -18.27 14.77
C PRO A 132 -2.56 -17.10 15.67
N TYR A 133 -1.44 -16.45 15.34
CA TYR A 133 -0.82 -15.34 16.08
C TYR A 133 -1.03 -13.97 15.42
N SER A 134 -1.91 -13.88 14.42
CA SER A 134 -2.27 -12.58 13.84
C SER A 134 -2.91 -11.68 14.87
N VAL A 135 -2.59 -10.39 14.82
CA VAL A 135 -3.18 -9.35 15.68
C VAL A 135 -4.56 -8.89 15.23
N LEU A 136 -5.09 -9.44 14.13
CA LEU A 136 -6.39 -9.05 13.57
C LEU A 136 -7.58 -9.36 14.50
N ASP A 137 -7.37 -10.25 15.48
CA ASP A 137 -8.37 -10.54 16.50
C ASP A 137 -8.62 -9.34 17.43
N ILE A 138 -7.60 -8.49 17.67
CA ILE A 138 -7.66 -7.33 18.56
C ILE A 138 -7.57 -5.97 17.84
N ALA A 139 -6.93 -5.88 16.68
CA ALA A 139 -6.70 -4.62 15.94
C ALA A 139 -7.06 -4.74 14.46
N ASP A 140 -7.47 -3.66 13.81
CA ASP A 140 -7.50 -3.60 12.33
C ASP A 140 -6.08 -3.27 11.84
N ILE A 141 -5.67 -3.76 10.66
CA ILE A 141 -4.28 -3.66 10.20
C ILE A 141 -4.21 -3.00 8.83
N VAL A 142 -3.40 -1.97 8.67
CA VAL A 142 -3.08 -1.39 7.37
C VAL A 142 -1.58 -1.52 7.07
N TYR A 143 -1.28 -2.20 5.98
CA TYR A 143 0.06 -2.26 5.41
C TYR A 143 0.19 -1.15 4.38
N VAL A 144 1.18 -0.27 4.55
CA VAL A 144 1.43 0.85 3.62
C VAL A 144 2.80 0.68 3.01
N ASN A 145 2.90 0.89 1.70
CA ASN A 145 4.17 0.92 0.99
C ASN A 145 4.58 2.38 0.72
N PRO A 146 5.77 2.83 1.18
CA PRO A 146 6.29 4.16 0.86
C PRO A 146 6.42 4.40 -0.65
N VAL A 147 6.57 5.65 -1.06
CA VAL A 147 6.78 6.00 -2.48
C VAL A 147 7.99 5.23 -3.05
N ASN A 148 7.84 4.73 -4.27
CA ASN A 148 8.79 3.86 -4.98
C ASN A 148 8.99 2.45 -4.39
N THR A 149 8.16 2.04 -3.42
CA THR A 149 8.19 0.70 -2.85
C THR A 149 6.96 -0.11 -3.29
N GLY A 150 7.13 -1.39 -3.59
CA GLY A 150 6.02 -2.25 -4.03
C GLY A 150 5.34 -1.70 -5.30
N TYR A 151 4.04 -1.41 -5.22
CA TYR A 151 3.29 -0.76 -6.30
C TYR A 151 3.21 0.77 -6.17
N SER A 152 3.66 1.37 -5.08
CA SER A 152 3.64 2.84 -4.89
C SER A 152 4.58 3.53 -5.87
N ARG A 153 4.14 4.60 -6.54
CA ARG A 153 4.91 5.29 -7.59
C ARG A 153 4.75 6.81 -7.51
N VAL A 154 5.79 7.53 -7.89
CA VAL A 154 5.69 8.96 -8.22
C VAL A 154 4.88 9.11 -9.51
N LEU A 155 4.05 10.17 -9.56
CA LEU A 155 3.21 10.45 -10.72
C LEU A 155 3.91 11.42 -11.68
N GLU A 156 3.57 11.29 -12.95
CA GLU A 156 3.96 12.26 -13.98
C GLU A 156 3.12 13.53 -13.84
N ASN A 157 3.69 14.68 -14.20
CA ASN A 157 2.94 15.92 -14.30
C ASN A 157 2.00 15.89 -15.53
N GLU A 158 1.22 16.96 -15.73
CA GLU A 158 0.31 17.10 -16.88
C GLU A 158 1.01 16.98 -18.26
N LYS A 159 2.34 17.19 -18.31
CA LYS A 159 3.15 17.06 -19.54
C LYS A 159 3.70 15.65 -19.74
N GLY A 160 3.39 14.70 -18.85
CA GLY A 160 3.94 13.34 -18.89
C GLY A 160 5.38 13.25 -18.39
N GLU A 161 5.85 14.25 -17.64
CA GLU A 161 7.23 14.30 -17.14
C GLU A 161 7.27 13.92 -15.65
N LEU A 162 8.19 13.03 -15.29
CA LEU A 162 8.49 12.75 -13.90
C LEU A 162 9.20 13.94 -13.25
N PRO A 163 8.97 14.21 -11.95
CA PRO A 163 9.71 15.23 -11.24
C PRO A 163 11.21 14.86 -11.14
N SER A 164 12.05 15.86 -10.84
CA SER A 164 13.50 15.65 -10.76
C SER A 164 13.88 14.54 -9.78
N LYS A 165 15.01 13.85 -10.00
CA LYS A 165 15.48 12.80 -9.07
C LYS A 165 15.62 13.30 -7.62
N ALA A 166 15.98 14.57 -7.44
CA ALA A 166 16.04 15.21 -6.12
C ALA A 166 14.64 15.27 -5.49
N LYS A 167 13.63 15.70 -6.25
CA LYS A 167 12.24 15.75 -5.79
C LYS A 167 11.65 14.36 -5.58
N GLN A 168 11.99 13.38 -6.42
CA GLN A 168 11.61 11.98 -6.21
C GLN A 168 12.20 11.42 -4.90
N LYS A 169 13.44 11.79 -4.57
CA LYS A 169 14.08 11.40 -3.31
C LYS A 169 13.41 12.06 -2.11
N GLU A 170 12.95 13.30 -2.24
CA GLU A 170 12.16 13.99 -1.22
C GLU A 170 10.80 13.29 -1.01
N LEU A 171 10.10 12.93 -2.09
CA LEU A 171 8.85 12.18 -2.03
C LEU A 171 9.03 10.75 -1.47
N ALA A 172 10.14 10.08 -1.79
CA ALA A 172 10.49 8.79 -1.21
C ALA A 172 10.81 8.87 0.28
N LYS A 173 11.16 10.07 0.76
CA LYS A 173 11.47 10.37 2.15
C LYS A 173 10.29 10.93 2.92
N LEU A 174 9.08 10.99 2.33
CA LEU A 174 7.86 11.62 2.87
C LEU A 174 7.85 11.62 4.40
N LYS A 175 8.45 12.70 4.89
CA LYS A 175 8.68 13.21 6.23
C LYS A 175 8.84 12.21 7.38
N GLU A 176 10.07 11.73 7.57
CA GLU A 176 10.63 11.57 8.94
C GLU A 176 10.65 12.91 9.72
N ALA A 177 10.53 14.05 9.02
CA ALA A 177 10.65 15.39 9.58
C ALA A 177 9.52 15.85 10.52
N ASP A 178 8.32 15.27 10.45
CA ASP A 178 7.21 15.67 11.34
C ASP A 178 7.22 14.87 12.66
N ALA A 179 8.05 13.81 12.77
CA ALA A 179 8.18 12.98 13.98
C ALA A 179 9.34 13.41 14.90
N ASP A 180 10.28 14.21 14.38
CA ASP A 180 11.44 14.69 15.15
C ASP A 180 11.13 15.99 15.94
N GLU A 181 10.05 16.72 15.63
CA GLU A 181 9.63 17.88 16.44
C GLU A 181 8.94 17.49 17.76
N GLU A 182 8.43 16.26 17.89
CA GLU A 182 7.77 15.80 19.13
C GLU A 182 8.75 15.15 20.15
N LYS A 183 10.04 15.00 19.79
CA LYS A 183 11.08 14.41 20.67
C LYS A 183 11.97 15.43 21.40
N ALA A 184 11.56 16.69 21.47
CA ALA A 184 12.16 17.60 22.44
C ALA A 184 11.61 17.27 23.84
N GLU A 185 12.22 16.29 24.53
CA GLU A 185 12.07 16.15 25.98
C GLU A 185 12.49 17.48 26.63
N PRO A 186 11.71 18.03 27.58
CA PRO A 186 12.14 19.22 28.29
C PRO A 186 13.38 18.87 29.11
N GLU A 187 14.49 19.60 28.87
CA GLU A 187 15.69 19.49 29.69
C GLU A 187 15.31 19.62 31.17
N LYS A 188 15.59 18.57 31.95
CA LYS A 188 15.35 18.55 33.39
C LYS A 188 16.29 19.60 34.03
N PRO A 189 15.79 20.53 34.86
CA PRO A 189 16.65 21.57 35.42
C PRO A 189 17.67 20.94 36.37
N GLU A 190 18.95 21.23 36.13
CA GLU A 190 20.14 20.72 36.81
C GLU A 190 20.32 21.25 38.25
N LYS A 191 19.22 21.50 38.97
CA LYS A 191 19.22 22.04 40.33
C LYS A 191 18.29 21.26 41.25
N GLU A 192 18.54 19.97 41.39
CA GLU A 192 18.02 19.20 42.54
C GLU A 192 18.97 18.09 43.00
N GLU A 193 20.18 17.99 42.44
CA GLU A 193 21.17 16.96 42.81
C GLU A 193 22.26 17.48 43.77
N LYS A 194 22.17 18.73 44.25
CA LYS A 194 23.16 19.32 45.18
C LYS A 194 22.70 19.51 46.62
N GLU A 195 21.50 19.06 46.98
CA GLU A 195 21.01 19.16 48.37
C GLU A 195 20.96 17.83 49.13
N GLU A 196 21.21 16.70 48.47
CA GLU A 196 21.24 15.38 49.13
C GLU A 196 22.65 14.95 49.57
N GLU A 197 23.71 15.56 49.01
CA GLU A 197 25.10 15.24 49.36
C GLU A 197 25.64 15.99 50.59
N ALA A 198 24.82 16.83 51.23
CA ALA A 198 25.17 17.57 52.45
C ALA A 198 24.57 16.99 53.73
N ARG A 199 24.06 15.74 53.71
CA ARG A 199 23.35 15.13 54.84
C ARG A 199 23.81 13.73 55.27
N CYS A 200 25.05 13.34 54.97
CA CYS A 200 25.72 12.22 55.64
C CYS A 200 26.79 12.75 56.62
#